data_AF-A0A853BMF4-F1
#
_entry.id   AF-A0A853BMF4-F1
#
_cell.length_a   1.000
_cell.length_b   1.000
_cell.length_c   1.000
_cell.angle_alpha   90.00
_cell.angle_beta   90.00
_cell.angle_gamma   90.00
#
_symmetry.space_group_name_H-M   'P 1'
#
loop_
_entity.id
_entity.type
_entity.pdbx_description
1 polymer ?
#
loop_
_entity_poly.entity_id
_entity_poly.type
_entity_poly.pdbx_seq_one_letter_code
_entity_poly.pdbx_strand_id
1 'polypeptide(L)'
;MVAIHAHESDYHAMLAPVLHLASDELQKQYAGARRDYQAAAGELRKAARAVAGRLAELKEIVRGLPDTPLSDADGSRASVDRLRTLLHRGERLVDESAFNEPNLWVYSNDPPRDAATRVAIGARVYRGKTEVAQTRTAKANAFAGELADVVAHYRERESARSAAREAAAKPPVTRDTPRGRTAQRRTTVRAGRRRATAAVRQGRATGRRPGRSA
;
A
#
# COMPACT_ATOMS: atom_id res chain seq x y z
N MET A 1 34.12 42.50 63.17
CA MET A 1 34.01 42.09 61.75
C MET A 1 33.73 40.57 61.65
N VAL A 2 32.70 40.04 62.34
CA VAL A 2 32.44 38.58 62.45
C VAL A 2 30.97 38.20 62.24
N ALA A 3 30.04 39.15 62.13
CA ALA A 3 28.61 38.85 62.00
C ALA A 3 28.12 38.59 60.55
N ILE A 4 28.92 38.88 59.52
CA ILE A 4 28.47 38.75 58.12
C ILE A 4 28.71 37.33 57.58
N HIS A 5 29.78 36.64 58.02
CA HIS A 5 30.14 35.31 57.49
C HIS A 5 29.24 34.17 58.02
N ALA A 6 28.64 34.30 59.21
CA ALA A 6 27.73 33.29 59.75
C ALA A 6 26.40 33.26 58.97
N HIS A 7 25.92 34.41 58.49
CA HIS A 7 24.68 34.49 57.72
C HIS A 7 24.83 33.88 56.32
N GLU A 8 25.98 34.03 55.65
CA GLU A 8 26.20 33.41 54.34
C GLU A 8 26.16 31.88 54.38
N SER A 9 26.72 31.23 55.41
CA SER A 9 26.65 29.76 55.52
C SER A 9 25.23 29.25 55.77
N ASP A 10 24.44 30.00 56.54
CA ASP A 10 23.05 29.64 56.84
C ASP A 10 22.15 29.81 55.61
N TYR A 11 22.37 30.86 54.80
CA TYR A 11 21.70 31.00 53.51
C TYR A 11 22.05 29.87 52.55
N HIS A 12 23.33 29.47 52.47
CA HIS A 12 23.74 28.34 51.64
C HIS A 12 23.13 27.01 52.12
N ALA A 13 23.07 26.77 53.43
CA ALA A 13 22.45 25.59 54.01
C ALA A 13 20.93 25.54 53.76
N MET A 14 20.25 26.69 53.78
CA MET A 14 18.82 26.79 53.47
C MET A 14 18.52 26.66 51.96
N LEU A 15 19.41 27.17 51.10
CA LEU A 15 19.23 27.14 49.64
C LEU A 15 19.61 25.79 49.03
N ALA A 16 20.54 25.04 49.64
CA ALA A 16 21.02 23.76 49.09
C ALA A 16 19.90 22.73 48.85
N PRO A 17 18.93 22.50 49.77
CA PRO A 17 17.79 21.61 49.52
C PRO A 17 16.91 22.07 48.35
N VAL A 18 16.66 23.38 48.22
CA VAL A 18 15.85 23.95 47.14
C VAL A 18 16.52 23.75 45.79
N LEU A 19 17.84 23.94 45.73
CA LEU A 19 18.64 23.70 44.52
C LEU A 19 18.71 22.22 44.15
N HIS A 20 18.80 21.31 45.15
CA HIS A 20 18.72 19.87 44.91
C HIS A 20 17.37 19.46 44.33
N LEU A 21 16.27 19.93 44.91
CA LEU A 21 14.92 19.64 44.39
C LEU A 21 14.75 20.14 42.95
N ALA A 22 15.24 21.35 42.65
CA ALA A 22 15.21 21.91 41.30
C ALA A 22 16.06 21.09 40.32
N SER A 23 17.23 20.61 40.75
CA SER A 23 18.08 19.72 39.94
C SER A 23 17.40 18.39 39.64
N ASP A 24 16.77 17.76 40.65
CA ASP A 24 16.06 16.49 40.50
C ASP A 24 14.89 16.62 39.52
N GLU A 25 14.14 17.72 39.61
CA GLU A 25 13.03 17.99 38.72
C GLU A 25 13.49 18.22 37.28
N LEU A 26 14.59 18.96 37.06
CA LEU A 26 15.18 19.12 35.73
C LEU A 26 15.64 17.77 35.14
N GLN A 27 16.24 16.90 35.96
CA GLN A 27 16.66 15.57 35.51
C GLN A 27 15.47 14.69 35.14
N LYS A 28 14.38 14.74 35.92
CA LYS A 28 13.13 14.04 35.58
C LYS A 28 12.54 14.54 34.26
N GLN A 29 12.48 15.84 34.05
CA GLN A 29 11.97 16.44 32.81
C GLN A 29 12.83 16.03 31.60
N TYR A 30 14.15 15.99 31.76
CA TYR A 30 15.06 15.51 30.72
C TYR A 30 14.84 14.02 30.40
N ALA A 31 14.75 13.17 31.42
CA ALA A 31 14.49 11.75 31.24
C ALA A 31 13.13 11.50 30.57
N GLY A 32 12.11 12.26 30.95
CA GLY A 32 10.79 12.26 30.31
C GLY A 32 10.87 12.65 28.83
N ALA A 33 11.47 13.81 28.53
CA ALA A 33 11.62 14.29 27.16
C ALA A 33 12.39 13.31 26.26
N ARG A 34 13.43 12.64 26.80
CA ARG A 34 14.17 11.60 26.08
C ARG A 34 13.30 10.38 25.78
N ARG A 35 12.47 9.92 26.73
CA ARG A 35 11.54 8.81 26.51
C ARG A 35 10.49 9.16 25.46
N ASP A 36 9.90 10.35 25.55
CA ASP A 36 8.92 10.83 24.57
C ASP A 36 9.50 10.89 23.16
N TYR A 37 10.74 11.39 23.06
CA TYR A 37 11.50 11.38 21.81
C TYR A 37 11.72 9.97 21.27
N GLN A 38 12.17 9.03 22.12
CA GLN A 38 12.38 7.65 21.71
C GLN A 38 11.09 6.97 21.24
N ALA A 39 9.98 7.22 21.91
CA ALA A 39 8.66 6.74 21.50
C ALA A 39 8.25 7.31 20.14
N ALA A 40 8.35 8.63 19.95
CA ALA A 40 8.02 9.29 18.69
C ALA A 40 8.93 8.83 17.53
N ALA A 41 10.22 8.64 17.78
CA ALA A 41 11.15 8.07 16.81
C ALA A 41 10.81 6.62 16.47
N GLY A 42 10.34 5.84 17.45
CA GLY A 42 9.83 4.47 17.23
C GLY A 42 8.63 4.45 16.28
N GLU A 43 7.65 5.33 16.49
CA GLU A 43 6.48 5.47 15.61
C GLU A 43 6.87 5.93 14.21
N LEU A 44 7.82 6.86 14.07
CA LEU A 44 8.34 7.29 12.77
C LEU A 44 8.98 6.12 12.01
N ARG A 45 9.78 5.28 12.68
CA ARG A 45 10.39 4.08 12.06
C ARG A 45 9.33 3.07 11.62
N LYS A 46 8.25 2.89 12.39
CA LYS A 46 7.12 2.03 11.98
C LYS A 46 6.45 2.58 10.72
N ALA A 47 6.14 3.87 10.70
CA ALA A 47 5.54 4.53 9.53
C ALA A 47 6.45 4.43 8.30
N ALA A 48 7.76 4.66 8.45
CA ALA A 48 8.73 4.52 7.37
C ALA A 48 8.83 3.08 6.84
N ARG A 49 8.76 2.06 7.70
CA ARG A 49 8.70 0.65 7.27
C ARG A 49 7.43 0.37 6.46
N ALA A 50 6.29 0.95 6.85
CA ALA A 50 5.05 0.82 6.07
C ALA A 50 5.20 1.45 4.68
N VAL A 51 5.77 2.67 4.60
CA VAL A 51 6.11 3.32 3.32
C VAL A 51 7.05 2.45 2.49
N ALA A 52 8.12 1.92 3.08
CA ALA A 52 9.09 1.06 2.39
C ALA A 52 8.45 -0.22 1.83
N GLY A 53 7.54 -0.86 2.58
CA GLY A 53 6.79 -2.02 2.10
C GLY A 53 5.92 -1.68 0.89
N ARG A 54 5.20 -0.54 0.93
CA ARG A 54 4.39 -0.08 -0.21
C ARG A 54 5.23 0.35 -1.42
N LEU A 55 6.39 0.94 -1.19
CA LEU A 55 7.35 1.25 -2.26
C LEU A 55 7.86 -0.02 -2.94
N ALA A 56 8.12 -1.10 -2.18
CA ALA A 56 8.50 -2.38 -2.77
C ALA A 56 7.39 -2.94 -3.67
N GLU A 57 6.13 -2.91 -3.21
CA GLU A 57 4.97 -3.29 -4.04
C GLU A 57 4.89 -2.44 -5.32
N LEU A 58 5.09 -1.12 -5.21
CA LEU A 58 5.07 -0.21 -6.35
C LEU A 58 6.22 -0.47 -7.32
N LYS A 59 7.42 -0.80 -6.84
CA LYS A 59 8.57 -1.16 -7.68
C LYS A 59 8.30 -2.45 -8.47
N GLU A 60 7.66 -3.44 -7.86
CA GLU A 60 7.27 -4.66 -8.58
C GLU A 60 6.23 -4.38 -9.67
N ILE A 61 5.24 -3.53 -9.39
CA ILE A 61 4.27 -3.08 -10.40
C ILE A 61 4.99 -2.38 -11.56
N VAL A 62 5.93 -1.48 -11.27
CA VAL A 62 6.70 -0.77 -12.30
C VAL A 62 7.58 -1.72 -13.11
N ARG A 63 8.24 -2.71 -12.48
CA ARG A 63 9.02 -3.74 -13.17
C ARG A 63 8.19 -4.62 -14.10
N GLY A 64 6.92 -4.85 -13.77
CA GLY A 64 5.98 -5.60 -14.61
C GLY A 64 5.44 -4.82 -15.80
N LEU A 65 5.71 -3.51 -15.91
CA LEU A 65 5.31 -2.72 -17.07
C LEU A 65 6.26 -3.01 -18.24
N PRO A 66 5.74 -3.16 -19.47
CA PRO A 66 6.57 -3.39 -20.63
C PRO A 66 7.50 -2.19 -20.90
N ASP A 67 8.76 -2.46 -21.22
CA ASP A 67 9.78 -1.45 -21.57
C ASP A 67 9.46 -0.69 -22.87
N THR A 68 8.50 -1.16 -23.65
CA THR A 68 8.07 -0.49 -24.88
C THR A 68 7.49 0.89 -24.57
N PRO A 69 7.87 1.94 -25.33
CA PRO A 69 7.36 3.28 -25.12
C PRO A 69 5.84 3.27 -25.25
N LEU A 70 5.16 3.41 -24.10
CA LEU A 70 3.72 3.58 -24.03
C LEU A 70 3.38 4.85 -24.80
N SER A 71 2.56 4.75 -25.84
CA SER A 71 2.15 5.93 -26.60
C SER A 71 1.35 6.87 -25.70
N ASP A 72 1.49 8.19 -25.90
CA ASP A 72 0.78 9.21 -25.12
C ASP A 72 -0.76 9.08 -25.23
N ALA A 73 -1.26 8.37 -26.25
CA ALA A 73 -2.69 8.15 -26.49
C ALA A 73 -3.40 7.34 -25.38
N ASP A 74 -2.68 6.59 -24.55
CA ASP A 74 -3.24 5.77 -23.47
C ASP A 74 -3.11 6.40 -22.07
N GLY A 75 -2.65 7.65 -21.95
CA GLY A 75 -2.42 8.31 -20.65
C GLY A 75 -1.37 7.60 -19.77
N SER A 76 -0.60 6.69 -20.37
CA SER A 76 0.24 5.73 -19.67
C SER A 76 1.61 6.32 -19.28
N ARG A 77 2.15 7.26 -20.06
CA ARG A 77 3.41 7.96 -19.76
C ARG A 77 3.31 8.87 -18.54
N ALA A 78 2.28 9.72 -18.48
CA ALA A 78 1.99 10.56 -17.32
C ALA A 78 1.78 9.73 -16.04
N SER A 79 1.19 8.53 -16.19
CA SER A 79 1.00 7.60 -15.08
C SER A 79 2.34 7.02 -14.60
N VAL A 80 3.26 6.66 -15.51
CA VAL A 80 4.62 6.20 -15.18
C VAL A 80 5.47 7.30 -14.53
N ASP A 81 5.42 8.53 -15.03
CA ASP A 81 6.17 9.65 -14.44
C ASP A 81 5.64 10.01 -13.05
N ARG A 82 4.31 9.91 -12.84
CA ARG A 82 3.69 10.00 -11.51
C ARG A 82 4.20 8.89 -10.59
N LEU A 83 4.27 7.64 -11.06
CA LEU A 83 4.81 6.52 -10.28
C LEU A 83 6.29 6.74 -9.90
N ARG A 84 7.12 7.19 -10.83
CA ARG A 84 8.54 7.53 -10.56
C ARG A 84 8.68 8.66 -9.55
N THR A 85 7.84 9.69 -9.66
CA THR A 85 7.79 10.79 -8.69
C THR A 85 7.41 10.30 -7.30
N LEU A 86 6.42 9.41 -7.20
CA LEU A 86 6.03 8.78 -5.94
C LEU A 86 7.16 7.91 -5.36
N LEU A 87 7.83 7.11 -6.20
CA LEU A 87 8.98 6.31 -5.77
C LEU A 87 10.08 7.18 -5.18
N HIS A 88 10.51 8.23 -5.90
CA HIS A 88 11.55 9.13 -5.43
C HIS A 88 11.15 9.87 -4.14
N ARG A 89 9.89 10.35 -4.06
CA ARG A 89 9.38 11.00 -2.84
C ARG A 89 9.37 10.05 -1.66
N GLY A 90 8.98 8.80 -1.88
CA GLY A 90 8.97 7.78 -0.84
C GLY A 90 10.35 7.37 -0.37
N GLU A 91 11.31 7.21 -1.27
CA GLU A 91 12.71 6.92 -0.92
C GLU A 91 13.31 8.02 -0.05
N ARG A 92 13.09 9.29 -0.42
CA ARG A 92 13.50 10.43 0.41
C ARG A 92 12.86 10.40 1.79
N LEU A 93 11.57 10.08 1.90
CA LEU A 93 10.88 10.00 3.19
C LEU A 93 11.43 8.88 4.07
N VAL A 94 11.80 7.73 3.49
CA VAL A 94 12.43 6.62 4.22
C VAL A 94 13.84 7.03 4.67
N ASP A 95 14.64 7.67 3.82
CA ASP A 95 15.98 8.12 4.18
C ASP A 95 15.94 9.21 5.28
N GLU A 96 15.03 10.18 5.16
CA GLU A 96 14.82 11.24 6.16
C GLU A 96 14.25 10.71 7.49
N SER A 97 13.74 9.47 7.51
CA SER A 97 13.26 8.80 8.73
C SER A 97 14.38 8.14 9.54
N ALA A 98 15.62 8.13 9.04
CA ALA A 98 16.81 7.69 9.78
C ALA A 98 17.07 8.64 10.97
N PHE A 99 16.34 8.41 12.06
CA PHE A 99 16.43 9.19 13.29
C PHE A 99 17.51 8.60 14.20
N ASN A 100 18.61 9.36 14.35
CA ASN A 100 19.70 9.10 15.28
C ASN A 100 19.46 9.84 16.61
N GLU A 101 20.09 9.38 17.69
CA GLU A 101 20.06 10.13 18.94
C GLU A 101 20.69 11.52 18.72
N PRO A 102 20.04 12.62 19.16
CA PRO A 102 20.57 13.95 18.93
C PRO A 102 21.91 14.06 19.63
N ASN A 103 22.97 14.35 18.89
CA ASN A 103 24.21 14.73 19.53
C ASN A 103 24.05 16.16 20.05
N LEU A 104 23.74 16.26 21.36
CA LEU A 104 23.35 17.49 22.05
C LEU A 104 24.46 18.56 22.06
N TRP A 105 25.68 18.22 21.64
CA TRP A 105 26.89 19.04 21.81
C TRP A 105 27.57 19.43 20.49
N VAL A 106 26.96 19.12 19.33
CA VAL A 106 27.57 19.41 18.01
C VAL A 106 27.57 20.92 17.67
N TYR A 107 26.88 21.75 18.44
CA TYR A 107 26.63 23.15 18.07
C TYR A 107 27.18 24.19 19.05
N SER A 108 28.08 23.83 19.98
CA SER A 108 28.75 24.83 20.83
C SER A 108 30.26 24.57 20.91
N ASN A 109 31.05 25.59 20.54
CA ASN A 109 32.51 25.58 20.75
C ASN A 109 32.88 25.51 22.25
N ASP A 110 31.97 25.92 23.13
CA ASP A 110 32.06 25.78 24.59
C ASP A 110 30.77 25.13 25.14
N PRO A 111 30.74 23.81 25.38
CA PRO A 111 29.59 23.18 26.01
C PRO A 111 29.41 23.72 27.44
N PRO A 112 28.16 23.98 27.89
CA PRO A 112 27.92 24.46 29.24
C PRO A 112 28.58 23.52 30.26
N ARG A 113 29.40 24.09 31.16
CA ARG A 113 30.12 23.31 32.17
C ARG A 113 29.21 22.88 33.30
N ASP A 114 28.16 23.64 33.61
CA ASP A 114 27.25 23.27 34.68
C ASP A 114 26.26 22.18 34.22
N ALA A 115 25.91 21.25 35.10
CA ALA A 115 25.07 20.11 34.77
C ALA A 115 23.59 20.52 34.55
N ALA A 116 23.10 21.54 35.24
CA ALA A 116 21.70 21.95 35.19
C ALA A 116 21.33 22.55 33.82
N THR A 117 22.16 23.43 33.29
CA THR A 117 22.03 24.02 31.95
C THR A 117 22.11 22.94 30.88
N ARG A 118 23.00 21.95 31.04
CA ARG A 118 23.11 20.83 30.09
C ARG A 118 21.83 20.01 30.03
N VAL A 119 21.26 19.69 31.19
CA VAL A 119 19.99 18.95 31.32
C VAL A 119 18.83 19.76 30.72
N ALA A 120 18.75 21.06 31.01
CA ALA A 120 17.69 21.93 30.50
C ALA A 120 17.75 22.09 28.96
N ILE A 121 18.93 22.32 28.39
CA ILE A 121 19.14 22.38 26.94
C ILE A 121 18.78 21.03 26.30
N GLY A 122 19.26 19.93 26.89
CA GLY A 122 18.95 18.59 26.43
C GLY A 122 17.45 18.32 26.37
N ALA A 123 16.70 18.70 27.42
CA ALA A 123 15.26 18.52 27.49
C ALA A 123 14.51 19.34 26.42
N ARG A 124 14.99 20.55 26.13
CA ARG A 124 14.45 21.39 25.04
C ARG A 124 14.71 20.80 23.66
N VAL A 125 15.93 20.31 23.43
CA VAL A 125 16.31 19.67 22.17
C VAL A 125 15.46 18.43 21.92
N TYR A 126 15.30 17.57 22.93
CA TYR A 126 14.45 16.38 22.80
C TYR A 126 13.00 16.76 22.49
N ARG A 127 12.41 17.73 23.19
CA ARG A 127 11.04 18.21 22.89
C ARG A 127 10.88 18.67 21.44
N GLY A 128 11.77 19.54 20.95
CA GLY A 128 11.71 19.99 19.56
C GLY A 128 11.89 18.86 18.55
N LYS A 129 12.76 17.88 18.85
CA LYS A 129 12.93 16.70 18.00
C LYS A 129 11.73 15.75 18.04
N THR A 130 11.02 15.66 19.17
CA THR A 130 9.76 14.91 19.29
C THR A 130 8.68 15.50 18.39
N GLU A 131 8.50 16.82 18.39
CA GLU A 131 7.52 17.50 17.52
C GLU A 131 7.83 17.28 16.03
N VAL A 132 9.11 17.37 15.66
CA VAL A 132 9.56 17.08 14.29
C VAL A 132 9.29 15.61 13.92
N ALA A 133 9.58 14.67 14.83
CA ALA A 133 9.32 13.25 14.61
C ALA A 133 7.81 12.99 14.41
N GLN A 134 6.94 13.54 15.28
CA GLN A 134 5.49 13.42 15.16
C GLN A 134 4.96 13.98 13.83
N THR A 135 5.43 15.16 13.43
CA THR A 135 5.07 15.78 12.15
C THR A 135 5.50 14.91 10.96
N ARG A 136 6.71 14.33 11.01
CA ARG A 136 7.20 13.41 9.97
C ARG A 136 6.41 12.11 9.95
N THR A 137 6.03 11.58 11.11
CA THR A 137 5.19 10.38 11.22
C THR A 137 3.85 10.60 10.54
N ALA A 138 3.19 11.74 10.80
CA ALA A 138 1.93 12.10 10.14
C ALA A 138 2.09 12.18 8.61
N LYS A 139 3.15 12.82 8.12
CA LYS A 139 3.46 12.89 6.68
C LYS A 139 3.72 11.50 6.07
N ALA A 140 4.47 10.65 6.76
CA ALA A 140 4.77 9.30 6.30
C ALA A 140 3.50 8.43 6.24
N ASN A 141 2.62 8.52 7.24
CA ASN A 141 1.34 7.80 7.24
C ASN A 141 0.40 8.28 6.14
N ALA A 142 0.28 9.60 5.94
CA ALA A 142 -0.50 10.17 4.84
C ALA A 142 0.02 9.68 3.48
N PHE A 143 1.34 9.71 3.28
CA PHE A 143 1.97 9.22 2.07
C PHE A 143 1.81 7.71 1.88
N ALA A 144 1.87 6.91 2.96
CA ALA A 144 1.59 5.48 2.89
C ALA A 144 0.15 5.21 2.44
N GLY A 145 -0.81 6.05 2.84
CA GLY A 145 -2.19 6.04 2.34
C GLY A 145 -2.25 6.35 0.84
N GLU A 146 -1.63 7.45 0.40
CA GLU A 146 -1.54 7.80 -1.03
C GLU A 146 -0.95 6.63 -1.86
N LEU A 147 0.09 5.97 -1.38
CA LEU A 147 0.69 4.81 -2.04
C LEU A 147 -0.25 3.61 -2.07
N ALA A 148 -0.99 3.35 -0.99
CA ALA A 148 -1.93 2.23 -0.93
C ALA A 148 -3.05 2.40 -1.96
N ASP A 149 -3.59 3.61 -2.11
CA ASP A 149 -4.62 3.92 -3.09
C ASP A 149 -4.11 3.72 -4.53
N VAL A 150 -2.88 4.18 -4.80
CA VAL A 150 -2.24 3.99 -6.11
C VAL A 150 -2.02 2.50 -6.41
N VAL A 151 -1.46 1.75 -5.46
CA VAL A 151 -1.24 0.30 -5.62
C VAL A 151 -2.57 -0.44 -5.84
N ALA A 152 -3.61 -0.10 -5.09
CA ALA A 152 -4.95 -0.68 -5.25
C ALA A 152 -5.53 -0.39 -6.64
N HIS A 153 -5.45 0.84 -7.11
CA HIS A 153 -5.89 1.23 -8.45
C HIS A 153 -5.20 0.43 -9.56
N TYR A 154 -3.88 0.22 -9.43
CA TYR A 154 -3.13 -0.57 -10.41
C TYR A 154 -3.51 -2.05 -10.39
N ARG A 155 -3.67 -2.66 -9.21
CA ARG A 155 -4.10 -4.06 -9.09
C ARG A 155 -5.49 -4.30 -9.64
N GLU A 156 -6.42 -3.37 -9.43
CA GLU A 156 -7.77 -3.43 -10.00
C GLU A 156 -7.74 -3.36 -11.54
N ARG A 157 -6.90 -2.48 -12.10
CA ARG A 157 -6.70 -2.42 -13.56
C ARG A 157 -6.10 -3.71 -14.12
N GLU A 158 -5.15 -4.29 -13.42
CA GLU A 158 -4.50 -5.54 -13.83
C GLU A 158 -5.45 -6.73 -13.78
N SER A 159 -6.29 -6.83 -12.74
CA SER A 159 -7.31 -7.87 -12.62
C SER A 159 -8.37 -7.75 -13.72
N ALA A 160 -8.82 -6.53 -14.04
CA ALA A 160 -9.75 -6.27 -15.14
C ALA A 160 -9.16 -6.66 -16.51
N ARG A 161 -7.88 -6.35 -16.75
CA ARG A 161 -7.16 -6.76 -17.97
C ARG A 161 -7.03 -8.28 -18.06
N SER A 162 -6.72 -8.94 -16.95
CA SER A 162 -6.60 -10.41 -16.89
C SER A 162 -7.95 -11.08 -17.15
N ALA A 163 -9.03 -10.58 -16.56
CA ALA A 163 -10.39 -11.05 -16.81
C ALA A 163 -10.82 -10.85 -18.28
N ALA A 164 -10.47 -9.70 -18.88
CA ALA A 164 -10.72 -9.45 -20.30
C ALA A 164 -9.94 -10.39 -21.21
N ARG A 165 -8.67 -10.69 -20.89
CA ARG A 165 -7.86 -11.69 -21.60
C ARG A 165 -8.44 -13.09 -21.48
N GLU A 166 -8.89 -13.49 -20.29
CA GLU A 166 -9.53 -14.80 -20.07
C GLU A 166 -10.87 -14.91 -20.84
N ALA A 167 -11.67 -13.84 -20.84
CA ALA A 167 -12.93 -13.77 -21.60
C ALA A 167 -12.69 -13.82 -23.12
N ALA A 168 -11.62 -13.18 -23.62
CA ALA A 168 -11.23 -13.24 -25.02
C ALA A 168 -10.59 -14.58 -25.43
N ALA A 169 -9.92 -15.26 -24.50
CA ALA A 169 -9.32 -16.58 -24.72
C ALA A 169 -10.36 -17.70 -24.70
N LYS A 170 -11.52 -17.51 -24.03
CA LYS A 170 -12.65 -18.44 -24.14
C LYS A 170 -13.25 -18.29 -25.55
N PRO A 171 -13.30 -19.37 -26.36
CA PRO A 171 -13.97 -19.29 -27.65
C PRO A 171 -15.42 -18.85 -27.41
N PRO A 172 -16.00 -18.01 -28.30
CA PRO A 172 -17.39 -17.64 -28.15
C PRO A 172 -18.19 -18.93 -28.04
N VAL A 173 -18.91 -19.10 -26.93
CA VAL A 173 -19.86 -20.19 -26.80
C VAL A 173 -20.83 -19.97 -27.94
N THR A 174 -20.66 -20.71 -29.03
CA THR A 174 -21.66 -20.85 -30.07
C THR A 174 -22.82 -21.50 -29.35
N ARG A 175 -23.69 -20.66 -28.79
CA ARG A 175 -25.07 -21.03 -28.49
C ARG A 175 -25.53 -21.61 -29.81
N ASP A 176 -25.67 -22.93 -29.86
CA ASP A 176 -26.18 -23.64 -31.02
C ASP A 176 -27.43 -22.91 -31.49
N THR A 177 -27.27 -22.08 -32.51
CA THR A 177 -28.41 -21.44 -33.12
C THR A 177 -29.23 -22.60 -33.69
N PRO A 178 -30.56 -22.62 -33.48
CA PRO A 178 -31.42 -23.76 -33.84
C PRO A 178 -31.55 -24.02 -35.35
N ARG A 179 -30.62 -23.50 -36.17
CA ARG A 179 -30.49 -23.79 -37.60
C ARG A 179 -29.98 -25.21 -37.87
N GLY A 180 -29.22 -25.83 -36.96
CA GLY A 180 -28.76 -27.22 -37.13
C GLY A 180 -29.87 -28.27 -36.95
N ARG A 181 -30.76 -28.09 -35.96
CA ARG A 181 -31.85 -29.04 -35.68
C ARG A 181 -32.95 -29.04 -36.74
N THR A 182 -33.23 -27.89 -37.36
CA THR A 182 -34.24 -27.78 -38.43
C THR A 182 -33.76 -28.42 -39.74
N ALA A 183 -32.46 -28.38 -40.03
CA ALA A 183 -31.87 -29.08 -41.18
C ALA A 183 -31.91 -30.62 -41.00
N GLN A 184 -31.54 -31.13 -39.83
CA GLN A 184 -31.60 -32.57 -39.52
C GLN A 184 -33.04 -33.13 -39.46
N ARG A 185 -34.02 -32.33 -39.00
CA ARG A 185 -35.44 -32.75 -39.06
C ARG A 185 -35.97 -32.81 -40.50
N ARG A 186 -35.50 -31.95 -41.40
CA ARG A 186 -35.93 -31.96 -42.81
C ARG A 186 -35.36 -33.15 -43.60
N THR A 187 -34.13 -33.59 -43.32
CA THR A 187 -33.52 -34.73 -44.03
C THR A 187 -34.12 -36.06 -43.61
N THR A 188 -34.41 -36.26 -42.31
CA THR A 188 -35.03 -37.50 -41.82
C THR A 188 -36.49 -37.64 -42.28
N VAL A 189 -37.25 -36.54 -42.33
CA VAL A 189 -38.61 -36.54 -42.90
C VAL A 189 -38.60 -36.82 -44.41
N ARG A 190 -37.62 -36.29 -45.16
CA ARG A 190 -37.48 -36.56 -46.61
C ARG A 190 -37.06 -38.01 -46.89
N ALA A 191 -36.20 -38.59 -46.04
CA ALA A 191 -35.80 -39.99 -46.12
C ALA A 191 -36.95 -40.96 -45.76
N GLY A 192 -37.74 -40.65 -44.72
CA GLY A 192 -38.93 -41.42 -44.35
C GLY A 192 -40.00 -41.42 -45.44
N ARG A 193 -40.25 -40.27 -46.07
CA ARG A 193 -41.25 -40.14 -47.16
C ARG A 193 -40.86 -40.91 -48.43
N ARG A 194 -39.56 -41.04 -48.72
CA ARG A 194 -39.04 -41.86 -49.83
C ARG A 194 -39.16 -43.37 -49.58
N ARG A 195 -38.96 -43.83 -48.33
CA ARG A 195 -39.17 -45.25 -47.97
C ARG A 195 -40.64 -45.65 -48.04
N ALA A 196 -41.56 -44.79 -47.60
CA ALA A 196 -42.99 -45.04 -47.70
C ALA A 196 -43.48 -45.13 -49.16
N THR A 197 -42.95 -44.29 -50.05
CA THR A 197 -43.32 -44.33 -51.49
C THR A 197 -42.68 -45.49 -52.25
N ALA A 198 -41.50 -45.96 -51.85
CA ALA A 198 -40.90 -47.19 -52.38
C ALA A 198 -41.70 -48.45 -51.98
N ALA A 199 -42.15 -48.54 -50.72
CA ALA A 199 -42.98 -49.64 -50.25
C ALA A 199 -44.36 -49.71 -50.96
N VAL A 200 -44.98 -48.55 -51.21
CA VAL A 200 -46.26 -48.47 -51.96
C VAL A 200 -46.08 -48.88 -53.43
N ARG A 201 -44.94 -48.56 -54.06
CA ARG A 201 -44.64 -49.03 -55.41
C ARG A 201 -44.33 -50.52 -55.48
N GLN A 202 -43.65 -51.10 -54.49
CA GLN A 202 -43.39 -52.55 -54.41
C GLN A 202 -44.66 -53.37 -54.13
N GLY A 203 -45.57 -52.86 -53.30
CA GLY A 203 -46.89 -53.48 -53.08
C GLY A 203 -47.80 -53.45 -54.32
N ARG A 204 -47.67 -52.43 -55.18
CA ARG A 204 -48.46 -52.33 -56.43
C ARG A 204 -47.89 -53.17 -57.58
N ALA A 205 -46.59 -53.45 -57.58
CA ALA A 205 -45.92 -54.25 -58.61
C ALA A 205 -46.05 -55.77 -58.40
N THR A 206 -46.44 -56.24 -57.21
CA THR A 206 -46.49 -57.68 -56.88
C THR A 206 -47.89 -58.29 -56.89
N GLY A 207 -48.92 -57.53 -57.26
CA GLY A 207 -50.23 -58.09 -57.64
C GLY A 207 -50.94 -58.98 -56.60
N ARG A 208 -50.56 -58.96 -55.32
CA ARG A 208 -51.29 -59.72 -54.28
C ARG A 208 -52.46 -58.88 -53.76
N ARG A 209 -53.66 -59.15 -54.31
CA ARG A 209 -54.91 -58.87 -53.62
C ARG A 209 -54.93 -59.66 -52.30
N PRO A 210 -55.15 -59.04 -51.13
CA PRO A 210 -55.53 -59.81 -49.95
C PRO A 210 -56.90 -60.44 -50.23
N GLY A 211 -56.92 -61.76 -50.24
CA GLY A 211 -58.13 -62.57 -50.38
C GLY A 211 -59.07 -62.27 -49.23
N ARG A 212 -60.29 -61.89 -49.60
CA ARG A 212 -61.46 -61.84 -48.75
C ARG A 212 -62.06 -63.24 -48.74
N SER A 213 -61.96 -63.94 -47.62
CA SER A 213 -62.75 -65.14 -47.34
C SER A 213 -63.48 -64.93 -46.02
N ALA A 214 -64.74 -65.35 -46.03
CA ALA A 214 -65.77 -65.17 -45.02
C ALA A 214 -65.41 -65.76 -43.65
#